data_AF-A0A1B1A909-F1
#
_entry.id   AF-A0A1B1A909-F1
#
_cell.length_a   1.000
_cell.length_b   1.000
_cell.length_c   1.000
_cell.angle_alpha   90.00
_cell.angle_beta   90.00
_cell.angle_gamma   90.00
#
_symmetry.space_group_name_H-M   'P 1'
#
loop_
_entity.id
_entity.type
_entity.pdbx_description
1 polymer ?
#
loop_
_entity_poly.entity_id
_entity_poly.type
_entity_poly.pdbx_seq_one_letter_code
_entity_poly.pdbx_strand_id
1 'polypeptide(L)'
;MHAPFDLMVDITEAPSLDAKYEIFSSFIEAEYGYVGVNYVLFTDTRSLQGIHSNHVSKRSGLPDEWREIYQRNNYARDDLGMRMGALAHQPILQSSFYRLLHEEKLPQI
;
A
#
# COMPACT_ATOMS: atom_id res chain seq x y z
N MET A 1 9.22 -4.98 24.48
CA MET A 1 8.16 -5.13 23.47
C MET A 1 7.19 -4.00 23.72
N HIS A 2 7.28 -2.91 22.94
CA HIS A 2 6.30 -1.82 23.02
C HIS A 2 4.94 -2.37 22.60
N ALA A 3 3.88 -2.03 23.34
CA ALA A 3 2.57 -2.57 23.03
C ALA A 3 2.10 -2.03 21.66
N PRO A 4 1.28 -2.78 20.90
CA PRO A 4 0.72 -2.31 19.63
C PRO A 4 -0.01 -0.96 19.73
N PHE A 5 -0.49 -0.61 20.94
CA PHE A 5 -1.10 0.68 21.23
C PHE A 5 -0.14 1.85 21.11
N ASP A 6 1.12 1.70 21.53
CA ASP A 6 2.13 2.76 21.46
C ASP A 6 2.44 3.10 20.00
N LEU A 7 2.56 2.07 19.14
CA LEU A 7 2.79 2.24 17.70
C LEU A 7 1.68 3.06 17.03
N MET A 8 0.41 2.75 17.34
CA MET A 8 -0.71 3.47 16.72
C MET A 8 -0.78 4.93 17.18
N VAL A 9 -0.39 5.21 18.43
CA VAL A 9 -0.25 6.59 18.95
C VAL A 9 0.88 7.31 18.21
N ASP A 10 2.06 6.70 18.13
CA ASP A 10 3.23 7.28 17.46
C ASP A 10 2.95 7.60 15.98
N ILE A 11 2.33 6.66 15.25
CA ILE A 11 1.89 6.89 13.87
C ILE A 11 0.85 8.02 13.82
N THR A 12 -0.10 8.08 14.76
CA THR A 12 -1.15 9.12 14.74
C THR A 12 -0.57 10.52 14.99
N GLU A 13 0.35 10.64 15.95
CA GLU A 13 0.93 11.91 16.39
C GLU A 13 2.06 12.42 15.48
N ALA A 14 2.66 11.55 14.67
CA ALA A 14 3.72 11.93 13.75
C ALA A 14 3.31 13.09 12.80
N PRO A 15 4.19 14.11 12.63
CA PRO A 15 3.82 15.40 12.03
C PRO A 15 3.73 15.41 10.51
N SER A 16 4.18 14.34 9.84
CA SER A 16 4.22 14.26 8.38
C SER A 16 3.97 12.83 7.91
N LEU A 17 3.55 12.68 6.65
CA LEU A 17 3.41 11.36 6.03
C LEU A 17 4.74 10.58 6.00
N ASP A 18 5.87 11.28 5.87
CA ASP A 18 7.20 10.66 5.92
C ASP A 18 7.50 10.08 7.30
N ALA A 19 7.23 10.83 8.38
CA ALA A 19 7.44 10.34 9.74
C ALA A 19 6.50 9.16 10.06
N LYS A 20 5.23 9.24 9.62
CA LYS A 20 4.26 8.13 9.74
C LYS A 20 4.75 6.88 9.04
N TYR A 21 5.26 7.05 7.82
CA TYR A 21 5.82 5.97 7.02
C TYR A 21 7.02 5.32 7.69
N GLU A 22 7.98 6.12 8.16
CA GLU A 22 9.22 5.64 8.78
C GLU A 22 8.95 4.82 10.04
N ILE A 23 8.04 5.29 10.91
CA ILE A 23 7.61 4.56 12.11
C ILE A 23 7.01 3.21 11.72
N PHE A 24 6.07 3.22 10.76
CA PHE A 24 5.42 1.99 10.30
C PHE A 24 6.40 1.02 9.65
N SER A 25 7.23 1.48 8.70
CA SER A 25 8.17 0.62 7.99
C SER A 25 9.23 0.03 8.92
N SER A 26 9.74 0.83 9.86
CA SER A 26 10.74 0.36 10.83
C SER A 26 10.17 -0.71 11.76
N PHE A 27 8.93 -0.53 12.23
CA PHE A 27 8.25 -1.54 13.03
C PHE A 27 8.03 -2.84 12.25
N ILE A 28 7.53 -2.71 11.01
CA ILE A 28 7.23 -3.86 10.15
C ILE A 28 8.50 -4.66 9.79
N GLU A 29 9.62 -3.98 9.57
CA GLU A 29 10.92 -4.63 9.37
C GLU A 29 11.41 -5.30 10.66
N ALA A 30 11.40 -4.60 11.80
CA ALA A 30 11.93 -5.11 13.06
C ALA A 30 11.15 -6.31 13.62
N GLU A 31 9.82 -6.28 13.55
CA GLU A 31 8.97 -7.32 14.14
C GLU A 31 8.70 -8.49 13.18
N TYR A 32 8.67 -8.23 11.87
CA TYR A 32 8.23 -9.23 10.88
C TYR A 32 9.22 -9.47 9.74
N GLY A 33 10.32 -8.71 9.66
CA GLY A 33 11.35 -8.90 8.64
C GLY A 33 10.95 -8.46 7.23
N TYR A 34 9.87 -7.70 7.08
CA TYR A 34 9.46 -7.18 5.78
C TYR A 34 10.29 -5.95 5.40
N VAL A 35 11.24 -6.15 4.49
CA VAL A 35 12.15 -5.09 4.01
C VAL A 35 11.46 -4.17 2.98
N GLY A 36 10.56 -4.74 2.16
CA GLY A 36 9.81 -4.01 1.15
C GLY A 36 8.46 -3.53 1.66
N VAL A 37 8.29 -2.22 1.84
CA VAL A 37 7.04 -1.62 2.30
C VAL A 37 6.58 -0.56 1.31
N ASN A 38 5.29 -0.57 0.98
CA ASN A 38 4.64 0.48 0.20
C ASN A 38 3.41 0.96 0.96
N TYR A 39 3.39 2.24 1.30
CA TYR A 39 2.31 2.91 2.00
C TYR A 39 1.63 3.88 1.05
N VAL A 40 0.32 3.73 0.84
CA VAL A 40 -0.44 4.56 -0.11
C VAL A 40 -1.61 5.23 0.61
N LEU A 41 -1.73 6.54 0.43
CA LEU A 41 -2.88 7.35 0.83
C LEU A 41 -3.70 7.69 -0.41
N PHE A 42 -4.92 7.18 -0.51
CA PHE A 42 -5.86 7.52 -1.58
C PHE A 42 -6.69 8.74 -1.19
N THR A 43 -6.80 9.73 -2.07
CA THR A 43 -7.57 10.95 -1.83
C THR A 43 -8.88 11.02 -2.64
N ASP A 44 -9.04 10.14 -3.64
CA ASP A 44 -10.32 9.91 -4.32
C ASP A 44 -10.49 8.43 -4.68
N THR A 45 -11.50 7.78 -4.08
CA THR A 45 -11.81 6.36 -4.29
C THR A 45 -13.15 6.13 -4.98
N ARG A 46 -13.75 7.16 -5.59
CA ARG A 46 -15.08 7.08 -6.23
C ARG A 46 -15.07 6.52 -7.65
N SER A 47 -13.89 6.40 -8.26
CA SER A 47 -13.69 5.79 -9.58
C SER A 47 -12.30 5.21 -9.70
N LEU A 48 -12.09 4.27 -10.63
CA LEU A 48 -10.77 3.68 -10.88
C LEU A 48 -9.77 4.74 -11.34
N GLN A 49 -10.21 5.68 -12.18
CA GLN A 49 -9.41 6.83 -12.58
C GLN A 49 -9.03 7.71 -11.38
N GLY A 50 -9.99 7.92 -10.46
CA GLY A 50 -9.79 8.64 -9.20
C GLY A 50 -8.66 8.02 -8.37
N ILE A 51 -8.73 6.70 -8.15
CA ILE A 51 -7.72 5.93 -7.39
C ILE A 51 -6.34 6.07 -8.02
N HIS A 52 -6.24 5.87 -9.34
CA HIS A 52 -4.96 5.88 -10.04
C HIS A 52 -4.35 7.28 -10.13
N SER A 53 -5.18 8.33 -10.17
CA SER A 53 -4.71 9.70 -10.38
C SER A 53 -4.54 10.50 -9.08
N ASN A 54 -5.22 10.10 -8.00
CA ASN A 54 -5.30 10.86 -6.75
C ASN A 54 -4.86 9.98 -5.57
N HIS A 55 -3.55 9.76 -5.48
CA HIS A 55 -2.93 9.10 -4.35
C HIS A 55 -1.53 9.64 -4.07
N VAL A 56 -1.06 9.44 -2.85
CA VAL A 56 0.32 9.71 -2.43
C VAL A 56 0.92 8.41 -1.90
N SER A 57 2.09 8.03 -2.41
CA SER A 57 2.77 6.79 -1.99
C SER A 57 4.14 7.07 -1.37
N LYS A 58 4.47 6.36 -0.28
CA LYS A 58 5.82 6.23 0.27
C LYS A 58 6.25 4.78 0.19
N ARG A 59 7.52 4.53 -0.15
CA ARG A 59 8.02 3.17 -0.42
C ARG A 59 9.50 3.03 -0.07
N SER A 60 9.89 1.85 0.39
CA SER A 60 11.28 1.47 0.68
C SER A 60 11.47 -0.03 0.44
N GLY A 61 12.71 -0.44 0.20
CA GLY A 61 13.09 -1.86 0.05
C GLY A 61 12.58 -2.57 -1.21
N LEU A 62 11.97 -1.85 -2.15
CA LEU A 62 11.66 -2.37 -3.48
C LEU A 62 12.88 -2.17 -4.41
N PRO A 63 13.27 -3.17 -5.22
CA PRO A 63 14.36 -3.01 -6.19
C PRO A 63 14.10 -1.88 -7.18
N ASP A 64 15.11 -1.06 -7.47
CA ASP A 64 14.99 0.04 -8.45
C ASP A 64 14.61 -0.47 -9.84
N GLU A 65 15.15 -1.62 -10.26
CA GLU A 65 14.79 -2.27 -11.52
C GLU A 65 13.29 -2.55 -11.63
N TRP A 66 12.65 -3.01 -10.54
CA TRP A 66 11.21 -3.25 -10.53
C TRP A 66 10.45 -1.96 -10.79
N ARG A 67 10.90 -0.84 -10.20
CA ARG A 67 10.29 0.47 -10.41
C ARG A 67 10.43 0.94 -11.85
N GLU A 68 11.62 0.78 -12.43
CA GLU A 68 11.85 1.14 -13.83
C GLU A 68 10.94 0.35 -14.77
N ILE A 69 10.81 -0.96 -14.55
CA ILE A 69 9.90 -1.81 -15.32
C ILE A 69 8.46 -1.34 -15.13
N TYR A 70 8.04 -1.07 -13.90
CA TYR A 70 6.68 -0.66 -13.58
C TYR A 70 6.31 0.68 -14.23
N GLN A 71 7.23 1.65 -14.21
CA GLN A 71 7.04 2.96 -14.83
C GLN A 71 7.09 2.88 -16.36
N ARG A 72 8.09 2.19 -16.92
CA ARG A 72 8.28 2.04 -18.38
C ARG A 72 7.07 1.40 -19.04
N ASN A 73 6.46 0.41 -18.40
CA ASN A 73 5.28 -0.28 -18.92
C ASN A 73 3.95 0.36 -18.48
N ASN A 74 4.01 1.45 -17.71
CA ASN A 74 2.84 2.18 -17.25
C ASN A 74 1.81 1.31 -16.50
N TYR A 75 2.30 0.32 -15.73
CA TYR A 75 1.46 -0.64 -15.01
C TYR A 75 0.53 0.02 -14.00
N ALA A 76 0.85 1.23 -13.53
CA ALA A 76 -0.01 2.02 -12.65
C ALA A 76 -1.45 2.19 -13.18
N ARG A 77 -1.66 2.22 -14.51
CA ARG A 77 -3.01 2.38 -15.09
C ARG A 77 -3.87 1.14 -14.97
N ASP A 78 -3.25 -0.03 -14.92
CA ASP A 78 -3.91 -1.33 -14.93
C ASP A 78 -3.69 -2.10 -13.62
N ASP A 79 -3.10 -1.44 -12.61
CA ASP A 79 -2.79 -2.05 -11.32
C ASP A 79 -4.07 -2.19 -10.48
N LEU A 80 -4.77 -3.31 -10.71
CA LEU A 80 -5.93 -3.70 -9.93
C LEU A 80 -5.60 -3.94 -8.44
N GLY A 81 -4.32 -4.03 -8.07
CA GLY A 81 -3.86 -3.98 -6.70
C GLY A 81 -4.13 -2.63 -6.04
N MET A 82 -4.07 -1.52 -6.79
CA MET A 82 -4.47 -0.20 -6.28
C MET A 82 -5.96 -0.15 -5.95
N ARG A 83 -6.81 -0.75 -6.79
CA ARG A 83 -8.26 -0.89 -6.50
C ARG A 83 -8.48 -1.68 -5.21
N MET A 84 -7.76 -2.78 -5.02
CA MET A 84 -7.86 -3.55 -3.78
C MET A 84 -7.42 -2.74 -2.56
N GLY A 85 -6.27 -2.07 -2.64
CA GLY A 85 -5.76 -1.25 -1.54
C GLY A 85 -6.69 -0.10 -1.16
N ALA A 86 -7.40 0.47 -2.14
CA ALA A 86 -8.33 1.58 -1.92
C ALA A 86 -9.69 1.16 -1.36
N LEU A 87 -10.19 -0.03 -1.72
CA LEU A 87 -11.59 -0.43 -1.44
C LEU A 87 -11.73 -1.57 -0.43
N ALA A 88 -10.67 -2.33 -0.16
CA ALA A 88 -10.77 -3.44 0.78
C ALA A 88 -10.82 -2.95 2.23
N HIS A 89 -11.72 -3.54 3.01
CA HIS A 89 -11.85 -3.28 4.45
C HIS A 89 -11.14 -4.32 5.33
N GLN A 90 -10.30 -5.18 4.73
CA GLN A 90 -9.58 -6.23 5.43
C GLN A 90 -8.18 -6.45 4.81
N PRO A 91 -7.20 -6.92 5.60
CA PRO A 91 -5.91 -7.35 5.06
C PRO A 91 -6.09 -8.43 4.00
N ILE A 92 -5.38 -8.30 2.88
CA ILE A 92 -5.43 -9.26 1.78
C ILE A 92 -4.02 -9.72 1.43
N LEU A 93 -3.84 -11.04 1.41
CA LEU A 93 -2.64 -11.64 0.87
C LEU A 93 -2.59 -11.48 -0.65
N GLN A 94 -1.42 -11.21 -1.21
CA GLN A 94 -1.24 -11.05 -2.65
C GLN A 94 -1.69 -12.29 -3.44
N SER A 95 -1.47 -13.49 -2.89
CA SER A 95 -1.97 -14.75 -3.47
C SER A 95 -3.50 -14.80 -3.51
N SER A 96 -4.16 -14.34 -2.44
CA SER A 96 -5.62 -14.20 -2.40
C SER A 96 -6.13 -13.18 -3.41
N PHE A 97 -5.42 -12.06 -3.61
CA PHE A 97 -5.74 -11.08 -4.64
C PHE A 97 -5.76 -11.71 -6.04
N TYR A 98 -4.71 -12.45 -6.43
CA TYR A 98 -4.66 -13.07 -7.76
C TYR A 98 -5.78 -14.10 -7.96
N ARG A 99 -6.14 -14.85 -6.92
CA ARG A 99 -7.31 -15.73 -6.97
C ARG A 99 -8.61 -14.95 -7.18
N LEU A 100 -8.84 -13.89 -6.40
CA LEU A 100 -10.05 -13.06 -6.54
C LEU A 100 -10.13 -12.38 -7.91
N LEU A 101 -8.98 -12.01 -8.48
CA LEU A 101 -8.90 -11.47 -9.84
C LEU A 101 -9.34 -12.51 -10.87
N HIS A 102 -8.83 -13.74 -10.76
CA HIS A 102 -9.21 -14.84 -11.65
C HIS A 102 -10.70 -15.21 -11.55
N GLU A 103 -11.27 -15.12 -10.34
CA GLU A 103 -12.68 -15.39 -10.08
C GLU A 103 -13.62 -14.21 -10.35
N GLU A 104 -13.10 -13.06 -10.82
CA GLU A 104 -13.85 -11.82 -11.05
C GLU A 104 -14.56 -11.26 -9.79
N LYS A 105 -14.00 -11.51 -8.60
CA LYS A 105 -14.57 -11.18 -7.28
C LYS A 105 -13.90 -10.01 -6.58
N LEU A 106 -13.17 -9.17 -7.30
CA LEU A 106 -12.60 -7.97 -6.71
C LEU A 106 -13.71 -6.96 -6.34
N PRO A 107 -13.53 -6.12 -5.30
CA PRO A 107 -14.46 -5.06 -4.96
C PRO A 107 -14.73 -4.18 -6.17
N GLN A 108 -16.01 -3.85 -6.35
CA GLN A 108 -16.49 -3.00 -7.42
C GLN A 108 -16.50 -1.54 -6.93
N ILE A 109 -16.30 -0.62 -7.87
CA ILE A 109 -16.27 0.82 -7.65
C ILE A 109 -17.47 1.49 -8.30
#